data_AF-A0A919WPX3-F1
#
_entry.id   AF-A0A919WPX3-F1
#
_cell.length_a   1.000
_cell.length_b   1.000
_cell.length_c   1.000
_cell.angle_alpha   90.00
_cell.angle_beta   90.00
_cell.angle_gamma   90.00
#
_symmetry.space_group_name_H-M   'P 1'
#
loop_
_entity.id
_entity.type
_entity.pdbx_description
1 polymer ?
#
loop_
_entity_poly.entity_id
_entity_poly.type
_entity_poly.pdbx_seq_one_letter_code
_entity_poly.pdbx_strand_id
1 'polypeptide(L)'
;MSEEQLFEQMKMWRNWTVEFLRTIPEEVVDQIPSGHNNSIRWNAGHILVGWDNMMFPAVDKERQMPIPYHLMFPGGSKPENWTEQPPSMAMLIKQLEEQPNFIEEACRAHLDKPLKKSFLGMRTLGDMMIFHMN
;
A
#
# COMPACT_ATOMS: atom_id res chain seq x y z
N MET A 1 16.35 -15.29 -0.99
CA MET A 1 16.30 -14.15 -0.04
C MET A 1 15.71 -14.70 1.25
N SER A 2 16.28 -14.38 2.41
CA SER A 2 15.66 -14.76 3.69
C SER A 2 14.42 -13.91 3.96
N GLU A 3 13.55 -14.37 4.87
CA GLU A 3 12.39 -13.59 5.33
C GLU A 3 12.81 -12.24 5.90
N GLU A 4 13.85 -12.20 6.73
CA GLU A 4 14.42 -10.97 7.27
C GLU A 4 14.86 -9.99 6.16
N GLN A 5 15.55 -10.50 5.13
CA GLN A 5 15.96 -9.68 4.00
C GLN A 5 14.77 -9.10 3.21
N LEU A 6 13.65 -9.83 3.12
CA LEU A 6 12.44 -9.33 2.46
C LEU A 6 11.79 -8.18 3.24
N PHE A 7 11.68 -8.30 4.56
CA PHE A 7 11.16 -7.23 5.41
C PHE A 7 12.06 -5.99 5.38
N GLU A 8 13.38 -6.16 5.41
CA GLU A 8 14.32 -5.04 5.30
C GLU A 8 14.24 -4.34 3.93
N GLN A 9 14.06 -5.09 2.84
CA GLN A 9 13.80 -4.49 1.52
C GLN A 9 12.47 -3.73 1.50
N MET A 10 11.41 -4.30 2.07
CA MET A 10 10.13 -3.64 2.17
C MET A 10 10.24 -2.29 2.91
N LYS A 11 10.92 -2.28 4.06
CA LYS A 11 11.17 -1.05 4.83
C LYS A 11 11.98 -0.04 4.02
N MET A 12 13.02 -0.48 3.32
CA MET A 12 13.82 0.40 2.46
C MET A 12 12.97 1.08 1.38
N TRP A 13 12.23 0.31 0.60
CA TRP A 13 11.35 0.83 -0.47
C TRP A 13 10.27 1.75 0.08
N ARG A 14 9.68 1.39 1.23
CA ARG A 14 8.70 2.24 1.89
C ARG A 14 9.33 3.56 2.35
N ASN A 15 10.51 3.52 2.96
CA ASN A 15 11.21 4.71 3.41
C ASN A 15 11.49 5.67 2.24
N TRP A 16 11.98 5.15 1.10
CA TRP A 16 12.18 5.98 -0.10
C TRP A 16 10.87 6.58 -0.63
N THR A 17 9.79 5.81 -0.62
CA THR A 17 8.45 6.32 -0.98
C THR A 17 8.06 7.48 -0.06
N VAL A 18 8.17 7.29 1.25
CA VAL A 18 7.81 8.29 2.27
C VAL A 18 8.65 9.55 2.13
N GLU A 19 9.96 9.42 1.99
CA GLU A 19 10.87 10.55 1.82
C GLU A 19 10.56 11.32 0.54
N PHE A 20 10.29 10.64 -0.58
CA PHE A 20 9.88 11.31 -1.81
C PHE A 20 8.57 12.08 -1.62
N LEU A 21 7.54 11.45 -1.04
CA LEU A 21 6.24 12.08 -0.80
C LEU A 21 6.34 13.32 0.10
N ARG A 22 7.25 13.34 1.08
CA ARG A 22 7.52 14.49 1.95
C ARG A 22 8.07 15.71 1.20
N THR A 23 8.67 15.53 0.04
CA THR A 23 9.19 16.64 -0.78
C THR A 23 8.13 17.30 -1.66
N ILE A 24 6.94 16.71 -1.75
CA ILE A 24 5.89 17.16 -2.66
C ILE A 24 5.08 18.27 -1.99
N PRO A 25 4.94 19.45 -2.63
CA PRO A 25 4.12 20.53 -2.10
C PRO A 25 2.63 20.16 -2.07
N GLU A 26 1.89 20.58 -1.03
CA GLU A 26 0.47 20.23 -0.87
C GLU A 26 -0.37 20.76 -2.05
N GLU A 27 0.00 21.90 -2.64
CA GLU A 27 -0.73 22.52 -3.76
C GLU A 27 -0.78 21.67 -5.05
N VAL A 28 0.10 20.67 -5.19
CA VAL A 28 0.14 19.78 -6.37
C VAL A 28 -0.40 18.39 -6.09
N VAL A 29 -0.67 18.00 -4.83
CA VAL A 29 -0.96 16.58 -4.50
C VAL A 29 -2.27 16.08 -5.10
N ASP A 30 -3.23 16.99 -5.34
CA ASP A 30 -4.53 16.70 -5.92
C ASP A 30 -4.61 17.00 -7.42
N GLN A 31 -3.55 17.56 -8.01
CA GLN A 31 -3.54 17.84 -9.45
C GLN A 31 -3.44 16.52 -10.24
N ILE A 32 -4.26 16.41 -11.29
CA ILE A 32 -4.24 15.29 -12.22
C ILE A 32 -3.62 15.79 -13.54
N PRO A 33 -2.42 15.32 -13.92
CA PRO A 33 -1.79 15.72 -15.17
C PRO A 33 -2.61 15.29 -16.39
N SER A 34 -2.51 16.05 -17.49
CA SER A 34 -3.20 15.71 -18.74
C SER A 34 -2.80 14.32 -19.24
N GLY A 35 -3.80 13.50 -19.61
CA GLY A 35 -3.59 12.11 -20.01
C GLY A 35 -3.54 11.10 -18.87
N HIS A 36 -3.64 11.54 -17.61
CA HIS A 36 -3.73 10.67 -16.43
C HIS A 36 -5.12 10.75 -15.78
N ASN A 37 -5.45 9.75 -14.96
CA ASN A 37 -6.73 9.68 -14.23
C ASN A 37 -6.56 9.81 -12.71
N ASN A 38 -5.34 9.95 -12.21
CA ASN A 38 -5.00 9.78 -10.80
C ASN A 38 -4.06 10.90 -10.35
N SER A 39 -4.30 11.41 -9.14
CA SER A 39 -3.44 12.40 -8.50
C SER A 39 -2.34 11.74 -7.65
N ILE A 40 -1.40 12.53 -7.14
CA ILE A 40 -0.35 12.06 -6.23
C ILE A 40 -0.97 11.50 -4.94
N ARG A 41 -1.97 12.20 -4.37
CA ARG A 41 -2.70 11.73 -3.18
C ARG A 41 -3.36 10.38 -3.43
N TRP A 42 -3.94 10.18 -4.62
CA TRP A 42 -4.49 8.88 -5.00
C TRP A 42 -3.42 7.80 -5.06
N ASN A 43 -2.27 8.07 -5.69
CA ASN A 43 -1.19 7.09 -5.79
C ASN A 43 -0.64 6.68 -4.42
N ALA A 44 -0.49 7.63 -3.49
CA ALA A 44 -0.06 7.34 -2.12
C ALA A 44 -1.09 6.47 -1.37
N GLY A 45 -2.37 6.82 -1.47
CA GLY A 45 -3.45 6.01 -0.91
C GLY A 45 -3.57 4.63 -1.55
N HIS A 46 -3.32 4.52 -2.86
CA HIS A 46 -3.34 3.26 -3.60
C HIS A 46 -2.27 2.29 -3.11
N ILE A 47 -1.05 2.79 -2.91
CA ILE A 47 0.04 2.01 -2.33
C ILE A 47 -0.37 1.53 -0.93
N LEU A 48 -0.88 2.43 -0.08
CA LEU A 48 -1.28 2.09 1.29
C LEU A 48 -2.34 0.97 1.30
N VAL A 49 -3.41 1.12 0.52
CA VAL A 49 -4.54 0.19 0.44
C VAL A 49 -4.19 -1.12 -0.24
N GLY A 50 -3.33 -1.11 -1.25
CA GLY A 50 -2.91 -2.33 -1.96
C GLY A 50 -2.25 -3.33 -1.02
N TRP A 51 -1.26 -2.86 -0.25
CA TRP A 51 -0.59 -3.66 0.77
C TRP A 51 -1.56 -4.12 1.86
N ASP A 52 -2.41 -3.22 2.37
CA ASP A 52 -3.37 -3.54 3.43
C ASP A 52 -4.38 -4.62 3.01
N ASN A 53 -4.87 -4.54 1.76
CA ASN A 53 -5.83 -5.49 1.22
C ASN A 53 -5.24 -6.88 0.95
N MET A 54 -3.93 -6.97 0.70
CA MET A 54 -3.28 -8.22 0.30
C MET A 54 -2.60 -8.95 1.46
N MET A 55 -1.95 -8.22 2.39
CA MET A 55 -1.12 -8.84 3.41
C MET A 55 -1.91 -9.38 4.60
N PHE A 56 -2.77 -8.56 5.22
CA PHE A 56 -3.49 -8.95 6.44
C PHE A 56 -4.48 -10.10 6.22
N PRO A 57 -5.32 -10.09 5.17
CA PRO A 57 -6.27 -11.19 4.94
C PRO A 57 -5.60 -12.53 4.61
N ALA A 58 -4.37 -12.52 4.09
CA ALA A 58 -3.61 -13.75 3.82
C ALA A 58 -3.17 -14.47 5.12
N VAL A 59 -3.02 -13.71 6.21
CA VAL A 59 -2.74 -14.22 7.56
C VAL A 59 -3.98 -14.20 8.47
N ASP A 60 -5.18 -14.18 7.87
CA ASP A 60 -6.46 -14.22 8.57
C ASP A 60 -6.66 -13.07 9.58
N LYS A 61 -5.98 -11.93 9.36
CA LYS A 61 -6.17 -10.68 10.10
C LYS A 61 -7.08 -9.72 9.33
N GLU A 62 -7.75 -8.86 10.08
CA GLU A 62 -8.49 -7.75 9.50
C GLU A 62 -7.53 -6.73 8.88
N ARG A 63 -8.02 -6.09 7.82
CA ARG A 63 -7.39 -4.93 7.18
C ARG A 63 -7.27 -3.80 8.21
N GLN A 64 -6.15 -3.09 8.21
CA GLN A 64 -5.85 -2.05 9.18
C GLN A 64 -6.38 -0.68 8.74
N MET A 65 -6.59 -0.46 7.44
CA MET A 65 -7.08 0.82 6.93
C MET A 65 -8.62 0.92 6.99
N PRO A 66 -9.17 2.13 7.24
CA PRO A 66 -10.62 2.35 7.27
C PRO A 66 -11.30 1.92 5.96
N ILE A 67 -12.56 1.46 6.05
CA ILE A 67 -13.36 1.05 4.90
C ILE A 67 -13.41 2.10 3.78
N PRO A 68 -13.58 3.41 4.05
CA PRO A 68 -13.59 4.43 2.99
C PRO A 68 -12.33 4.43 2.12
N TYR A 69 -11.15 4.08 2.66
CA TYR A 69 -9.91 4.05 1.88
C TYR A 69 -9.96 2.92 0.84
N HIS A 70 -10.54 1.79 1.22
CA HIS A 70 -10.76 0.64 0.32
C HIS A 70 -11.83 0.91 -0.75
N LEU A 71 -12.56 2.01 -0.67
CA LEU A 71 -13.46 2.52 -1.72
C LEU A 71 -12.77 3.60 -2.58
N MET A 72 -11.93 4.44 -1.96
CA MET A 72 -11.28 5.58 -2.60
C MET A 72 -10.06 5.21 -3.45
N PHE A 73 -9.27 4.23 -3.01
CA PHE A 73 -7.96 3.90 -3.60
C PHE A 73 -7.79 2.49 -4.22
N PRO A 74 -8.82 1.65 -4.45
CA PRO A 74 -8.59 0.39 -5.14
C PRO A 74 -8.22 0.61 -6.62
N GLY A 75 -7.58 -0.38 -7.24
CA GLY A 75 -7.25 -0.33 -8.67
C GLY A 75 -8.51 -0.05 -9.52
N GLY A 76 -8.40 0.89 -10.47
CA GLY A 76 -9.52 1.34 -11.31
C GLY A 76 -10.40 2.45 -10.71
N SER A 77 -10.19 2.83 -9.45
CA SER A 77 -10.77 4.06 -8.90
C SER A 77 -10.05 5.31 -9.41
N LYS A 78 -10.67 6.47 -9.21
CA LYS A 78 -10.11 7.79 -9.54
C LYS A 78 -10.64 8.87 -8.60
N PRO A 79 -9.88 9.95 -8.33
CA PRO A 79 -10.29 11.03 -7.44
C PRO A 79 -11.64 11.67 -7.79
N GLU A 80 -11.96 11.76 -9.08
CA GLU A 80 -13.23 12.32 -9.58
C GLU A 80 -14.47 11.57 -9.05
N ASN A 81 -14.31 10.32 -8.63
CA ASN A 81 -15.40 9.49 -8.12
C ASN A 81 -15.50 9.49 -6.58
N TRP A 82 -14.64 10.23 -5.87
CA TRP A 82 -14.69 10.28 -4.41
C TRP A 82 -15.96 10.99 -3.94
N THR A 83 -16.73 10.31 -3.08
CA THR A 83 -17.95 10.85 -2.47
C THR A 83 -17.72 11.42 -1.08
N GLU A 84 -16.55 11.17 -0.50
CA GLU A 84 -16.12 11.60 0.83
C GLU A 84 -14.78 12.33 0.73
N GLN A 85 -14.45 13.14 1.74
CA GLN A 85 -13.16 13.81 1.79
C GLN A 85 -12.03 12.79 1.96
N PRO A 86 -11.03 12.79 1.07
CA PRO A 86 -9.89 11.89 1.21
C PRO A 86 -9.05 12.27 2.45
N PRO A 87 -8.25 11.34 2.98
CA PRO A 87 -7.25 11.69 3.98
C PRO A 87 -6.25 12.71 3.45
N SER A 88 -5.73 13.55 4.36
CA SER A 88 -4.67 14.48 4.01
C SER A 88 -3.41 13.75 3.59
N MET A 89 -2.57 14.42 2.79
CA MET A 89 -1.29 13.84 2.36
C MET A 89 -0.40 13.50 3.57
N ALA A 90 -0.36 14.37 4.58
CA ALA A 90 0.38 14.13 5.81
C ALA A 90 -0.10 12.87 6.57
N MET A 91 -1.41 12.60 6.58
CA MET A 91 -1.96 11.39 7.21
C MET A 91 -1.53 10.13 6.43
N LEU A 92 -1.63 10.17 5.10
CA LEU A 92 -1.19 9.06 4.25
C LEU A 92 0.30 8.76 4.42
N ILE A 93 1.16 9.80 4.46
CA ILE A 93 2.60 9.66 4.69
C ILE A 93 2.88 8.97 6.01
N LYS A 94 2.21 9.40 7.10
CA LYS A 94 2.37 8.79 8.42
C LYS A 94 1.97 7.31 8.41
N GLN A 95 0.81 6.99 7.83
CA GLN A 95 0.33 5.60 7.75
C GLN A 95 1.24 4.72 6.90
N LEU A 96 1.77 5.26 5.79
CA LEU A 96 2.76 4.59 4.94
C LEU A 96 4.04 4.31 5.73
N GLU A 97 4.54 5.27 6.51
CA GLU A 97 5.74 5.12 7.35
C GLU A 97 5.59 4.02 8.41
N GLU A 98 4.42 3.91 9.03
CA GLU A 98 4.13 2.90 10.07
C GLU A 98 3.84 1.50 9.48
N GLN A 99 3.33 1.45 8.24
CA GLN A 99 2.83 0.23 7.61
C GLN A 99 3.81 -0.97 7.61
N PRO A 100 5.12 -0.83 7.32
CA PRO A 100 6.05 -1.96 7.33
C PRO A 100 6.11 -2.69 8.67
N ASN A 101 6.04 -1.96 9.78
CA ASN A 101 6.10 -2.54 11.11
C ASN A 101 4.87 -3.42 11.38
N PHE A 102 3.68 -2.92 11.03
CA PHE A 102 2.44 -3.70 11.19
C PHE A 102 2.40 -4.93 10.27
N ILE A 103 2.89 -4.80 9.04
CA ILE A 103 2.95 -5.93 8.10
C ILE A 103 3.96 -6.97 8.57
N GLU A 104 5.13 -6.55 9.05
CA GLU A 104 6.14 -7.47 9.59
C GLU A 104 5.63 -8.19 10.85
N GLU A 105 5.03 -7.47 11.78
CA GLU A 105 4.42 -8.07 12.97
C GLU A 105 3.33 -9.09 12.61
N ALA A 106 2.49 -8.77 11.63
CA ALA A 106 1.40 -9.64 11.20
C ALA A 106 1.86 -10.86 10.38
N CYS A 107 2.90 -10.70 9.55
CA CYS A 107 3.24 -11.66 8.51
C CYS A 107 4.52 -12.46 8.78
N ARG A 108 5.29 -12.11 9.83
CA ARG A 108 6.49 -12.88 10.21
C ARG A 108 6.13 -14.35 10.46
N ALA A 109 7.00 -15.24 9.99
CA ALA A 109 6.83 -16.70 9.97
C ALA A 109 5.65 -17.20 9.11
N HIS A 110 5.06 -16.33 8.28
CA HIS A 110 3.95 -16.69 7.39
C HIS A 110 4.25 -16.44 5.91
N LEU A 111 5.46 -15.98 5.53
CA LEU A 111 5.77 -15.71 4.12
C LEU A 111 5.66 -16.95 3.22
N ASP A 112 5.96 -18.14 3.73
CA ASP A 112 5.81 -19.39 2.97
C ASP A 112 4.37 -19.92 2.94
N LYS A 113 3.43 -19.27 3.64
CA LYS A 113 2.02 -19.69 3.67
C LYS A 113 1.41 -19.54 2.27
N PRO A 114 0.72 -20.57 1.75
CA PRO A 114 0.06 -20.49 0.47
C PRO A 114 -1.12 -19.50 0.53
N LEU A 115 -1.31 -18.75 -0.55
CA LEU A 115 -2.48 -17.91 -0.74
C LEU A 115 -3.72 -18.79 -0.92
N LYS A 116 -4.86 -18.35 -0.36
CA LYS A 116 -6.16 -19.02 -0.55
C LYS A 116 -6.55 -19.12 -2.03
N LYS A 117 -6.17 -18.11 -2.81
CA LYS A 117 -6.34 -18.05 -4.26
C LYS A 117 -5.07 -17.47 -4.87
N SER A 118 -4.56 -18.09 -5.93
CA SER A 118 -3.43 -17.52 -6.67
C SER A 118 -3.81 -16.16 -7.27
N PHE A 119 -2.87 -15.22 -7.22
CA PHE A 119 -3.00 -13.90 -7.79
C PHE A 119 -1.85 -13.69 -8.77
N LEU A 120 -2.15 -13.45 -10.05
CA LEU A 120 -1.15 -13.25 -11.12
C LEU A 120 0.01 -14.28 -11.13
N GLY A 121 -0.27 -15.54 -10.78
CA GLY A 121 0.73 -16.61 -10.73
C GLY A 121 1.50 -16.73 -9.40
N MET A 122 1.35 -15.78 -8.48
CA MET A 122 1.87 -15.84 -7.11
C MET A 122 1.13 -16.91 -6.30
N ARG A 123 1.87 -17.60 -5.44
CA ARG A 123 1.37 -18.76 -4.68
C ARG A 123 1.53 -18.58 -3.18
N THR A 124 2.51 -17.81 -2.73
CA THR A 124 2.77 -17.58 -1.30
C THR A 124 2.60 -16.11 -0.92
N LEU A 125 2.55 -15.83 0.38
CA LEU A 125 2.58 -14.47 0.89
C LEU A 125 3.91 -13.75 0.59
N GLY A 126 5.02 -14.48 0.57
CA GLY A 126 6.32 -13.98 0.14
C GLY A 126 6.32 -13.53 -1.32
N ASP A 127 5.68 -14.30 -2.22
CA ASP A 127 5.51 -13.90 -3.62
C ASP A 127 4.74 -12.57 -3.73
N MET A 128 3.68 -12.40 -2.93
CA MET A 128 2.89 -11.17 -2.88
C MET A 128 3.71 -9.97 -2.41
N MET A 129 4.55 -10.16 -1.40
CA MET A 129 5.45 -9.12 -0.89
C MET A 129 6.44 -8.68 -1.96
N ILE A 130 7.06 -9.64 -2.66
CA ILE A 130 7.98 -9.37 -3.77
C ILE A 130 7.27 -8.59 -4.89
N PHE A 131 6.06 -8.99 -5.26
CA PHE A 131 5.28 -8.29 -6.28
C PHE A 131 5.02 -6.83 -5.94
N HIS A 132 4.72 -6.50 -4.68
CA HIS A 132 4.46 -5.11 -4.28
C HIS A 132 5.72 -4.23 -4.21
N MET A 133 6.92 -4.83 -4.22
CA MET A 133 8.19 -4.11 -4.22
C MET A 133 8.75 -3.87 -5.64
N ASN A 134 8.13 -4.45 -6.67
CA ASN A 134 8.56 -4.33 -8.08
C ASN A 134 7.83 -3.22 -8.84
#